data_AF-A0A9X1GI22-F1
#
_entry.id   AF-A0A9X1GI22-F1
#
_cell.length_a   1.000
_cell.length_b   1.000
_cell.length_c   1.000
_cell.angle_alpha   90.00
_cell.angle_beta   90.00
_cell.angle_gamma   90.00
#
_symmetry.space_group_name_H-M   'P 1'
#
loop_
_entity.id
_entity.type
_entity.pdbx_description
1 polymer ?
#
loop_
_entity_poly.entity_id
_entity_poly.type
_entity_poly.pdbx_seq_one_letter_code
_entity_poly.pdbx_strand_id
1 'polypeptide(L)'
;MLKYSQALVFVTSLIAIPAINLVIHPSASASIVCEPGTVSNYSNGSLASCILGQDTTLQISTNMGGLLNLPCKAKNYISFDDKGQFTSCRLSEEIQIRKGDSVQICLQDYLVQVSSSKGSGISITCRPQY
;
A
#
# COMPACT_ATOMS: atom_id res chain seq x y z
N MET A 1 49.19 -66.47 14.75
CA MET A 1 48.31 -65.74 13.82
C MET A 1 47.02 -65.41 14.54
N LEU A 2 46.77 -64.15 14.86
CA LEU A 2 45.46 -63.66 15.33
C LEU A 2 45.22 -62.31 14.64
N LYS A 3 44.25 -62.28 13.73
CA LYS A 3 43.89 -61.10 12.91
C LYS A 3 42.82 -60.29 13.66
N TYR A 4 43.09 -59.03 13.96
CA TYR A 4 42.12 -58.09 14.53
C TYR A 4 41.38 -57.40 13.38
N SER A 5 40.09 -57.68 13.24
CA SER A 5 39.22 -57.14 12.18
C SER A 5 38.66 -55.79 12.64
N GLN A 6 38.98 -54.72 11.91
CA GLN A 6 38.52 -53.36 12.18
C GLN A 6 37.06 -53.21 11.75
N ALA A 7 36.20 -52.75 12.66
CA ALA A 7 34.79 -52.50 12.40
C ALA A 7 34.60 -51.22 11.56
N LEU A 8 33.84 -51.33 10.47
CA LEU A 8 33.44 -50.20 9.62
C LEU A 8 32.30 -49.42 10.29
N VAL A 9 32.55 -48.13 10.58
CA VAL A 9 31.54 -47.19 11.05
C VAL A 9 30.83 -46.58 9.85
N PHE A 10 29.52 -46.83 9.71
CA PHE A 10 28.66 -46.19 8.74
C PHE A 10 28.26 -44.80 9.25
N VAL A 11 28.67 -43.73 8.55
CA VAL A 11 28.25 -42.36 8.83
C VAL A 11 27.12 -42.00 7.87
N THR A 12 25.88 -42.07 8.35
CA THR A 12 24.69 -41.59 7.61
C THR A 12 24.56 -40.07 7.81
N SER A 13 24.96 -39.31 6.80
CA SER A 13 24.76 -37.85 6.77
C SER A 13 23.27 -37.54 6.55
N LEU A 14 22.60 -37.00 7.57
CA LEU A 14 21.25 -36.47 7.47
C LEU A 14 21.31 -35.05 6.88
N ILE A 15 20.96 -34.92 5.61
CA ILE A 15 20.78 -33.62 4.95
C ILE A 15 19.43 -33.06 5.44
N ALA A 16 19.45 -32.20 6.44
CA ALA A 16 18.28 -31.44 6.87
C ALA A 16 18.04 -30.29 5.86
N ILE A 17 16.94 -30.37 5.13
CA ILE A 17 16.48 -29.28 4.25
C ILE A 17 15.91 -28.18 5.17
N PRO A 18 16.46 -26.95 5.17
CA PRO A 18 15.87 -25.87 5.95
C PRO A 18 14.51 -25.53 5.34
N ALA A 19 13.44 -25.72 6.11
CA ALA A 19 12.11 -25.24 5.76
C ALA A 19 12.13 -23.70 5.79
N ILE A 20 12.04 -23.08 4.61
CA ILE A 20 11.90 -21.63 4.50
C ILE A 20 10.45 -21.30 4.83
N ASN A 21 10.20 -20.72 6.01
CA ASN A 21 8.91 -20.15 6.35
C ASN A 21 8.73 -18.86 5.54
N LEU A 22 8.17 -18.98 4.34
CA LEU A 22 7.80 -17.82 3.52
C LEU A 22 6.58 -17.15 4.16
N VAL A 23 6.80 -16.12 4.97
CA VAL A 23 5.74 -15.23 5.44
C VAL A 23 5.31 -14.38 4.26
N ILE A 24 4.30 -14.85 3.53
CA ILE A 24 3.65 -14.07 2.48
C ILE A 24 2.74 -13.08 3.20
N HIS A 25 3.18 -11.82 3.32
CA HIS A 25 2.28 -10.75 3.74
C HIS A 25 1.19 -10.63 2.66
N PRO A 26 -0.10 -10.84 2.96
CA PRO A 26 -1.13 -10.49 2.02
C PRO A 26 -1.03 -8.98 1.81
N SER A 27 -0.71 -8.56 0.58
CA SER A 27 -0.88 -7.18 0.18
C SER A 27 -2.35 -6.86 0.43
N ALA A 28 -2.64 -6.05 1.45
CA ALA A 28 -3.98 -5.52 1.66
C ALA A 28 -4.24 -4.53 0.52
N SER A 29 -4.59 -5.06 -0.65
CA SER A 29 -5.25 -4.31 -1.70
C SER A 29 -6.60 -3.92 -1.13
N ALA A 30 -6.69 -2.71 -0.56
CA ALA A 30 -7.99 -2.14 -0.22
C ALA A 30 -8.86 -2.22 -1.47
N SER A 31 -9.89 -3.08 -1.45
CA SER A 31 -10.84 -3.17 -2.55
C SER A 31 -11.59 -1.84 -2.59
N ILE A 32 -11.43 -1.10 -3.67
CA ILE A 32 -12.18 0.13 -3.89
C ILE A 32 -13.59 -0.27 -4.29
N VAL A 33 -14.54 -0.03 -3.40
CA VAL A 33 -15.96 -0.23 -3.69
C VAL A 33 -16.46 1.03 -4.37
N CYS A 34 -16.72 0.93 -5.67
CA CYS A 34 -17.26 2.02 -6.48
C CYS A 34 -18.79 1.94 -6.59
N GLU A 35 -19.45 3.09 -6.67
CA GLU A 35 -20.85 3.18 -7.08
C GLU A 35 -21.04 2.65 -8.51
N PRO A 36 -22.10 1.86 -8.77
CA PRO A 36 -22.38 1.34 -10.11
C PRO A 36 -22.48 2.46 -11.15
N GLY A 37 -21.87 2.25 -12.33
CA GLY A 37 -21.92 3.21 -13.43
C GLY A 37 -21.03 4.45 -13.28
N THR A 38 -20.25 4.55 -12.20
CA THR A 38 -19.35 5.70 -11.95
C THR A 38 -17.88 5.42 -12.26
N VAL A 39 -17.55 4.16 -12.55
CA VAL A 39 -16.19 3.71 -12.87
C VAL A 39 -15.76 4.30 -14.21
N SER A 40 -14.64 5.00 -14.20
CA SER A 40 -13.90 5.46 -15.37
C SER A 40 -12.53 4.78 -15.38
N ASN A 41 -12.10 4.30 -16.54
CA ASN A 41 -10.83 3.61 -16.71
C ASN A 41 -9.95 4.34 -17.73
N TYR A 42 -8.64 4.22 -17.56
CA TYR A 42 -7.69 4.55 -18.60
C TYR A 42 -7.75 3.53 -19.75
N SER A 43 -7.11 3.84 -20.88
CA SER A 43 -7.07 2.96 -22.06
C SER A 43 -6.36 1.63 -21.82
N ASN A 44 -5.48 1.57 -20.82
CA ASN A 44 -4.82 0.33 -20.38
C ASN A 44 -5.68 -0.52 -19.41
N GLY A 45 -6.92 -0.09 -19.15
CA GLY A 45 -7.86 -0.79 -18.27
C GLY A 45 -7.67 -0.52 -16.78
N SER A 46 -6.69 0.29 -16.37
CA SER A 46 -6.55 0.68 -14.96
C SER A 46 -7.66 1.65 -14.55
N LEU A 47 -8.09 1.55 -13.28
CA LEU A 47 -9.09 2.47 -12.72
C LEU A 47 -8.53 3.88 -12.74
N ALA A 48 -9.22 4.81 -13.39
CA ALA A 48 -8.87 6.23 -13.38
C ALA A 48 -9.56 6.96 -12.23
N SER A 49 -10.86 6.75 -12.10
CA SER A 49 -11.65 7.34 -11.02
C SER A 49 -12.98 6.62 -10.85
N CYS A 50 -13.56 6.72 -9.67
CA CYS A 50 -14.97 6.39 -9.44
C CYS A 50 -15.53 7.17 -8.26
N ILE A 51 -16.86 7.12 -8.06
CA ILE A 51 -17.46 7.57 -6.81
C ILE A 51 -17.40 6.42 -5.81
N LEU A 52 -16.89 6.68 -4.60
CA LEU A 52 -16.83 5.68 -3.54
C LEU A 52 -18.23 5.30 -3.05
N GLY A 53 -18.50 3.98 -2.97
CA GLY A 53 -19.75 3.46 -2.42
C GLY A 53 -19.79 3.47 -0.88
N GLN A 54 -18.63 3.43 -0.25
CA GLN A 54 -18.46 3.46 1.21
C GLN A 54 -17.17 4.20 1.60
N ASP A 55 -17.09 4.63 2.85
CA ASP A 55 -15.86 5.18 3.41
C ASP A 55 -14.75 4.14 3.28
N THR A 56 -13.59 4.57 2.80
CA THR A 56 -12.47 3.68 2.47
C THR A 56 -11.17 4.29 2.93
N THR A 57 -10.42 3.58 3.78
CA THR A 57 -9.09 4.01 4.20
C THR A 57 -8.04 3.43 3.26
N LEU A 58 -7.32 4.33 2.59
CA LEU A 58 -6.17 3.98 1.77
C LEU A 58 -4.88 4.12 2.55
N GLN A 59 -3.97 3.17 2.38
CA GLN A 59 -2.63 3.27 2.91
C GLN A 59 -1.66 3.57 1.77
N ILE A 60 -0.91 4.67 1.89
CA ILE A 60 0.13 5.05 0.93
C ILE A 60 1.50 5.09 1.60
N SER A 61 2.54 4.71 0.84
CA SER A 61 3.92 4.80 1.30
C SER A 61 4.44 6.23 1.14
N THR A 62 5.13 6.73 2.15
CA THR A 62 5.77 8.04 2.18
C THR A 62 7.29 7.93 2.01
N ASN A 63 7.94 9.03 1.64
CA ASN A 63 9.37 9.08 1.31
C ASN A 63 10.31 8.59 2.43
N MET A 64 9.85 8.60 3.69
CA MET A 64 10.63 8.15 4.84
C MET A 64 10.36 6.67 5.21
N GLY A 65 9.74 5.90 4.31
CA GLY A 65 9.31 4.52 4.60
C GLY A 65 8.14 4.43 5.58
N GLY A 66 7.54 5.57 5.94
CA GLY A 66 6.33 5.62 6.77
C GLY A 66 5.09 5.35 5.93
N LEU A 67 4.06 4.81 6.57
CA LEU A 67 2.75 4.59 5.97
C LEU A 67 1.83 5.74 6.39
N LEU A 68 1.09 6.30 5.45
CA LEU A 68 0.04 7.28 5.71
C LEU A 68 -1.31 6.67 5.38
N ASN A 69 -2.21 6.69 6.36
CA ASN A 69 -3.60 6.30 6.16
C ASN A 69 -4.41 7.53 5.74
N LEU A 70 -5.17 7.40 4.66
CA LEU A 70 -6.01 8.40 4.06
C LEU A 70 -7.46 7.90 4.11
N PRO A 71 -8.25 8.36 5.08
CA PRO A 71 -9.65 7.99 5.22
C PRO A 71 -10.47 8.79 4.19
N CYS A 72 -10.84 8.13 3.10
CA CYS A 72 -11.58 8.73 2.00
C CYS A 72 -13.09 8.58 2.21
N LYS A 73 -13.83 9.68 2.00
CA LYS A 73 -15.27 9.81 2.20
C LYS A 73 -16.07 9.16 1.08
N ALA A 74 -17.08 8.38 1.45
CA ALA A 74 -18.10 7.83 0.56
C ALA A 74 -18.79 8.93 -0.24
N LYS A 75 -19.41 8.56 -1.35
CA LYS A 75 -20.17 9.45 -2.25
C LYS A 75 -19.36 10.61 -2.82
N ASN A 76 -18.02 10.52 -2.75
CA ASN A 76 -17.10 11.45 -3.36
C ASN A 76 -16.17 10.70 -4.31
N TYR A 77 -15.54 11.43 -5.24
CA TYR A 77 -14.60 10.84 -6.17
C TYR A 77 -13.31 10.41 -5.48
N ILE A 78 -12.84 9.23 -5.87
CA ILE A 78 -11.46 8.78 -5.69
C ILE A 78 -10.80 8.72 -7.07
N SER A 79 -9.53 9.13 -7.15
CA SER A 79 -8.78 9.16 -8.41
C SER A 79 -7.43 8.49 -8.29
N PHE A 80 -6.97 7.95 -9.42
CA PHE A 80 -5.69 7.26 -9.58
C PHE A 80 -4.99 7.75 -10.84
N ASP A 81 -3.70 7.46 -10.99
CA ASP A 81 -2.95 7.67 -12.23
C ASP A 81 -3.07 6.46 -13.17
N ASP A 82 -2.49 6.57 -14.37
CA ASP A 82 -2.52 5.51 -15.38
C ASP A 82 -1.83 4.21 -14.93
N LYS A 83 -1.00 4.27 -13.89
CA LYS A 83 -0.34 3.12 -13.26
C LYS A 83 -1.13 2.55 -12.08
N GLY A 84 -2.32 3.09 -11.78
CA GLY A 84 -3.16 2.67 -10.67
C GLY A 84 -2.69 3.18 -9.31
N GLN A 85 -1.79 4.19 -9.27
CA GLN A 85 -1.39 4.81 -8.01
C GLN A 85 -2.41 5.85 -7.58
N PHE A 86 -2.70 5.91 -6.29
CA PHE A 86 -3.62 6.90 -5.72
C PHE A 86 -3.16 8.33 -6.02
N THR A 87 -4.10 9.18 -6.46
CA THR A 87 -3.83 10.60 -6.72
C THR A 87 -4.68 11.53 -5.87
N SER A 88 -5.95 11.22 -5.59
CA SER A 88 -6.77 12.09 -4.74
C SER A 88 -8.04 11.45 -4.20
N CYS A 89 -8.49 11.97 -3.05
CA CYS A 89 -9.84 11.76 -2.52
C CYS A 89 -10.21 12.88 -1.54
N ARG A 90 -11.50 12.96 -1.22
CA ARG A 90 -12.00 13.81 -0.13
C ARG A 90 -11.92 13.08 1.20
N LEU A 91 -11.49 13.76 2.25
CA LEU A 91 -11.34 13.16 3.57
C LEU A 91 -12.68 12.97 4.30
N SER A 92 -12.88 11.80 4.93
CA SER A 92 -14.00 11.55 5.84
C SER A 92 -13.74 12.08 7.25
N GLU A 93 -12.48 12.21 7.65
CA GLU A 93 -12.04 12.68 8.96
C GLU A 93 -10.73 13.48 8.87
N GLU A 94 -10.36 14.17 9.95
CA GLU A 94 -9.12 14.92 10.03
C GLU A 94 -7.90 13.98 10.02
N ILE A 95 -6.84 14.38 9.31
CA ILE A 95 -5.53 13.71 9.36
C ILE A 95 -4.40 14.68 9.65
N GLN A 96 -3.29 14.15 10.16
CA GLN A 96 -2.04 14.86 10.33
C GLN A 96 -0.97 14.30 9.40
N ILE A 97 -0.35 15.17 8.61
CA ILE A 97 0.74 14.84 7.71
C ILE A 97 2.03 15.42 8.29
N ARG A 98 2.98 14.55 8.62
CA ARG A 98 4.32 14.95 9.11
C ARG A 98 5.30 15.06 7.94
N LYS A 99 5.99 16.20 7.85
CA LYS A 99 7.04 16.50 6.86
C LYS A 99 8.26 17.03 7.61
N GLY A 100 9.18 16.13 7.97
CA GLY A 100 10.26 16.45 8.91
C GLY A 100 9.68 16.90 10.25
N ASP A 101 10.08 18.08 10.71
CA ASP A 101 9.60 18.67 11.96
C ASP A 101 8.26 19.41 11.83
N SER A 102 7.74 19.55 10.61
CA SER A 102 6.46 20.23 10.35
C SER A 102 5.29 19.26 10.37
N VAL A 103 4.19 19.67 11.00
CA VAL A 103 2.90 18.97 10.97
C VAL A 103 1.91 19.82 10.19
N GLN A 104 1.33 19.25 9.14
CA GLN A 104 0.22 19.83 8.39
C GLN A 104 -1.08 19.11 8.78
N ILE A 105 -2.07 19.86 9.24
CA ILE A 105 -3.41 19.33 9.55
C ILE A 105 -4.28 19.45 8.30
N CYS A 106 -4.95 18.37 7.94
CA CYS A 106 -5.93 18.33 6.86
C CYS A 106 -7.28 17.98 7.47
N LEU A 107 -8.18 18.97 7.51
CA LEU A 107 -9.48 18.82 8.13
C LEU A 107 -10.36 17.84 7.34
N GLN A 108 -11.41 17.35 7.99
CA GLN A 108 -12.50 16.67 7.31
C GLN A 108 -12.97 17.47 6.09
N ASP A 109 -13.42 16.77 5.05
CA ASP A 109 -13.92 17.32 3.81
C ASP A 109 -12.89 18.04 2.92
N TYR A 110 -11.62 18.13 3.33
CA TYR A 110 -10.56 18.62 2.46
C TYR A 110 -10.28 17.62 1.34
N LEU A 111 -9.93 18.15 0.17
CA LEU A 111 -9.39 17.37 -0.94
C LEU A 111 -7.90 17.13 -0.67
N VAL A 112 -7.52 15.86 -0.53
CA VAL A 112 -6.12 15.43 -0.48
C VAL A 112 -5.68 15.07 -1.88
N GLN A 113 -4.53 15.60 -2.29
CA GLN A 113 -3.88 15.28 -3.56
C GLN A 113 -2.45 14.79 -3.30
N VAL A 114 -2.11 13.68 -3.94
CA VAL A 114 -0.80 13.05 -3.90
C VAL A 114 -0.22 13.09 -5.30
N SER A 115 1.01 13.56 -5.42
CA SER A 115 1.74 13.58 -6.68
C SER A 115 3.13 13.00 -6.51
N SER A 116 3.54 12.17 -7.47
CA SER A 116 4.88 11.62 -7.54
C SER A 116 5.77 12.56 -8.36
N SER A 117 6.84 13.06 -7.76
CA SER A 117 7.84 13.89 -8.44
C SER A 117 8.72 13.00 -9.33
N LYS A 118 9.44 13.54 -10.34
CA LYS A 118 10.45 12.78 -11.13
C LYS A 118 11.69 12.30 -10.32
N GLY A 119 11.60 12.25 -8.99
CA GLY A 119 12.57 11.69 -8.05
C GLY A 119 11.90 10.72 -7.07
N SER A 120 12.56 10.33 -5.99
CA SER A 120 12.01 9.39 -4.97
C SER A 120 10.95 10.01 -4.04
N GLY A 121 10.36 11.14 -4.42
CA GLY A 121 9.53 11.97 -3.54
C GLY A 121 8.06 12.02 -3.94
N ILE A 122 7.16 11.55 -3.08
CA ILE A 122 5.75 11.92 -3.09
C ILE A 122 5.57 13.31 -2.43
N SER A 123 4.69 14.11 -3.01
CA SER A 123 4.21 15.37 -2.44
C SER A 123 2.73 15.20 -2.10
N ILE A 124 2.35 15.64 -0.90
CA ILE A 124 0.97 15.58 -0.43
C ILE A 124 0.50 16.99 -0.15
N THR A 125 -0.65 17.35 -0.70
CA THR A 125 -1.30 18.64 -0.48
C THR A 125 -2.74 18.45 -0.07
N CYS A 126 -3.23 19.34 0.80
CA CYS A 126 -4.62 19.34 1.26
C CYS A 126 -5.21 20.72 0.98
N ARG A 127 -6.42 20.76 0.44
CA ARG A 127 -7.10 22.03 0.12
C ARG A 127 -8.57 21.97 0.54
N PRO A 128 -9.13 23.08 1.08
CA PRO A 128 -10.57 23.20 1.19
C PRO A 128 -11.19 23.15 -0.21
N GLN A 129 -12.32 22.45 -0.34
CA GLN A 129 -13.12 22.45 -1.56
C GLN A 129 -14.20 23.52 -1.39
N TYR A 130 -14.07 24.62 -2.13
CA TYR A 130 -15.07 25.70 -2.19
C TYR A 130 -16.15 25.40 -3.23
#